data_AF-A0A6V7IYE3-F1
#
_entry.id   AF-A0A6V7IYE3-F1
#
_cell.length_a   1.000
_cell.length_b   1.000
_cell.length_c   1.000
_cell.angle_alpha   90.00
_cell.angle_beta   90.00
_cell.angle_gamma   90.00
#
_symmetry.space_group_name_H-M   'P 1'
#
loop_
_entity.id
_entity.type
_entity.pdbx_description
1 polymer ?
#
loop_
_entity_poly.entity_id
_entity_poly.type
_entity_poly.pdbx_seq_one_letter_code
_entity_poly.pdbx_strand_id
1 'polypeptide(L)'
;DTPPDLRRKAARLVAAKSVLAARVDACHESTDGAIGRSLREEIEKKLDKLQEPPPVKFIKPLPKPIDPGRKKRGGKRVRKMKERYAITEFRKHANRMNFADIESDAYQEDLGYSRGTIGKAGTGRIRLPQIDEKTKVRISKTLQKNLQKQQQWGGSTTVKKQVSGTASSVAFTPLQGLEIVNPQAAEKKVNEANAKYFSNTSGFLKVNKNS
;
A
#
# COMPACT_ATOMS: atom_id res chain seq x y z
N ASP A 1 13.76 -28.73 20.92
CA ASP A 1 14.41 -27.84 19.93
C ASP A 1 13.47 -27.47 18.81
N THR A 2 13.53 -26.24 18.28
CA THR A 2 12.67 -25.79 17.17
C THR A 2 13.48 -25.11 16.05
N PRO A 3 13.04 -25.24 14.78
CA PRO A 3 13.72 -24.61 13.64
C PRO A 3 13.76 -23.07 13.79
N PRO A 4 14.76 -22.39 13.20
CA PRO A 4 15.01 -20.97 13.43
C PRO A 4 13.79 -20.08 13.19
N ASP A 5 12.98 -20.40 12.17
CA ASP A 5 11.77 -19.64 11.81
C ASP A 5 10.66 -19.70 12.88
N LEU A 6 10.62 -20.79 13.64
CA LEU A 6 9.62 -21.01 14.69
C LEU A 6 10.10 -20.52 16.06
N ARG A 7 11.41 -20.26 16.26
CA ARG A 7 11.97 -19.86 17.56
C ARG A 7 11.25 -18.67 18.18
N ARG A 8 10.90 -17.64 17.39
CA ARG A 8 10.18 -16.46 17.90
C ARG A 8 8.75 -16.77 18.35
N LYS A 9 8.10 -17.77 17.76
CA LYS A 9 6.77 -18.23 18.18
C LYS A 9 6.89 -19.12 19.42
N ALA A 10 7.85 -20.05 19.42
CA ALA A 10 8.17 -20.92 20.53
C ALA A 10 8.53 -20.12 21.80
N ALA A 11 9.43 -19.13 21.68
CA ALA A 11 9.81 -18.27 22.80
C ALA A 11 8.62 -17.52 23.41
N ARG A 12 7.67 -17.05 22.59
CA ARG A 12 6.44 -16.41 23.09
C ARG A 12 5.52 -17.38 23.82
N LEU A 13 5.40 -18.62 23.34
CA LEU A 13 4.61 -19.66 24.01
C LEU A 13 5.23 -20.05 25.35
N VAL A 14 6.55 -20.29 25.37
CA VAL A 14 7.30 -20.62 26.59
C VAL A 14 7.22 -19.48 27.59
N ALA A 15 7.49 -18.24 27.18
CA ALA A 15 7.43 -17.07 28.07
C ALA A 15 6.03 -16.89 28.69
N ALA A 16 4.96 -17.10 27.91
CA ALA A 16 3.61 -17.01 28.43
C ALA A 16 3.31 -18.09 29.49
N LYS A 17 3.72 -19.33 29.23
CA LYS A 17 3.49 -20.46 30.12
C LYS A 17 4.43 -20.48 31.34
N SER A 18 5.66 -19.99 31.21
CA SER A 18 6.59 -19.84 32.32
C SER A 18 6.11 -18.79 33.33
N VAL A 19 5.49 -17.70 32.87
CA VAL A 19 4.88 -16.70 33.76
C VAL A 19 3.69 -17.29 34.53
N LEU A 20 2.90 -18.18 33.92
CA LEU A 20 1.81 -18.87 34.62
C LEU A 20 2.35 -19.82 35.69
N ALA A 21 3.38 -20.61 35.36
CA ALA A 21 4.04 -21.48 36.33
C ALA A 21 4.60 -20.68 37.52
N ALA A 22 5.33 -19.59 37.25
CA ALA A 22 5.88 -18.73 38.30
C ALA A 22 4.82 -18.12 39.24
N ARG A 23 3.60 -17.85 38.75
CA ARG A 23 2.49 -17.36 39.58
C ARG A 23 1.94 -18.44 40.50
N VAL A 24 1.84 -19.67 40.01
CA VAL A 24 1.40 -20.83 40.81
C VAL A 24 2.42 -21.14 41.90
N ASP A 25 3.71 -21.09 41.55
CA ASP A 25 4.80 -21.31 42.49
C ASP A 25 4.84 -20.22 43.58
N ALA A 26 4.57 -18.96 43.22
CA ALA A 26 4.49 -17.87 44.20
C ALA A 26 3.40 -18.10 45.26
N CYS A 27 2.27 -18.69 44.88
CA CYS A 27 1.19 -19.06 45.79
C CYS A 27 1.40 -20.40 46.50
N HIS A 28 2.44 -21.17 46.15
CA HIS A 28 2.73 -22.51 46.67
C HIS A 28 1.54 -23.49 46.57
N GLU A 29 0.67 -23.30 45.57
CA GLU A 29 -0.57 -24.09 45.41
C GLU A 29 -0.32 -25.52 44.91
N SER A 30 0.80 -25.76 44.21
CA SER A 30 1.16 -27.06 43.63
C SER A 30 2.64 -27.33 43.86
N THR A 31 2.96 -28.10 44.90
CA THR A 31 4.33 -28.53 45.25
C THR A 31 4.77 -29.80 44.52
N ASP A 32 3.82 -30.51 43.92
CA ASP A 32 3.98 -31.77 43.18
C ASP A 32 4.41 -31.57 41.71
N GLY A 33 4.45 -30.32 41.24
CA GLY A 33 4.80 -29.96 39.87
C GLY A 33 3.83 -30.49 38.81
N ALA A 34 2.62 -30.93 39.19
CA ALA A 34 1.62 -31.44 38.24
C ALA A 34 1.20 -30.36 37.24
N ILE A 35 1.02 -29.12 37.71
CA ILE A 35 0.65 -27.98 36.87
C ILE A 35 1.78 -27.68 35.87
N GLY A 36 3.04 -27.68 36.31
CA GLY A 36 4.20 -27.47 35.42
C GLY A 36 4.30 -28.51 34.30
N ARG A 37 4.03 -29.79 34.60
CA ARG A 37 3.99 -30.88 33.60
C ARG A 37 2.88 -30.65 32.56
N SER A 38 1.67 -30.31 33.00
CA SER A 38 0.54 -29.99 32.10
C SER A 38 0.85 -28.80 31.18
N LEU A 39 1.44 -27.72 31.71
CA LEU A 39 1.82 -26.55 30.91
C LEU A 39 2.92 -26.89 29.89
N ARG A 40 3.83 -27.80 30.23
CA ARG A 40 4.85 -28.30 29.30
C ARG A 40 4.23 -29.11 28.17
N GLU A 41 3.33 -30.04 28.47
CA GLU A 41 2.60 -30.84 27.46
C GLU A 41 1.82 -29.94 26.49
N GLU A 42 1.21 -28.87 26.99
CA GLU A 42 0.56 -27.86 26.15
C GLU A 42 1.51 -27.15 25.19
N ILE A 43 2.74 -26.86 25.63
CA ILE A 43 3.76 -26.24 24.78
C ILE A 43 4.17 -27.22 23.69
N GLU A 44 4.49 -28.47 24.06
CA GLU A 44 4.91 -29.53 23.14
C GLU A 44 3.82 -29.76 22.07
N LYS A 45 2.56 -29.96 22.47
CA LYS A 45 1.43 -30.12 21.54
C LYS A 45 1.25 -28.95 20.57
N LYS A 46 1.49 -27.71 21.01
CA LYS A 46 1.40 -26.52 20.14
C LYS A 46 2.58 -26.43 19.19
N LEU A 47 3.77 -26.84 19.62
CA LEU A 47 4.97 -26.86 18.77
C LEU A 47 4.88 -27.94 17.70
N ASP A 48 4.35 -29.11 18.03
CA ASP A 48 4.11 -30.19 17.07
C ASP A 48 3.13 -29.73 15.99
N LYS A 49 1.99 -29.17 16.41
CA LYS A 49 0.99 -28.60 15.50
C LYS A 49 1.52 -27.47 14.60
N LEU A 50 2.54 -26.74 15.05
CA LEU A 50 3.17 -25.69 14.25
C LEU A 50 4.17 -26.25 13.22
N GLN A 51 4.73 -27.43 13.48
CA GLN A 51 5.64 -28.14 12.59
C GLN A 51 4.90 -29.03 11.60
N GLU A 52 3.67 -29.44 11.92
CA GLU A 52 2.80 -30.16 10.99
C GLU A 52 2.67 -29.40 9.67
N PRO A 53 3.00 -30.04 8.53
CA PRO A 53 2.83 -29.41 7.24
C PRO A 53 1.35 -29.12 7.00
N PRO A 54 1.01 -28.00 6.33
CA PRO A 54 -0.37 -27.74 5.98
C PRO A 54 -0.91 -28.87 5.09
N PRO A 55 -2.20 -29.23 5.23
CA PRO A 55 -2.79 -30.25 4.37
C PRO A 55 -2.66 -29.82 2.90
N VAL A 56 -2.37 -30.80 2.04
CA VAL A 56 -2.18 -30.55 0.60
C VAL A 56 -3.44 -29.88 0.04
N LYS A 57 -3.24 -28.76 -0.65
CA LYS A 57 -4.35 -28.04 -1.28
C LYS A 57 -4.85 -28.88 -2.45
N PHE A 58 -6.13 -29.27 -2.42
CA PHE A 58 -6.77 -29.85 -3.59
C PHE A 58 -6.72 -28.87 -4.77
N ILE A 59 -6.41 -29.38 -5.96
CA ILE A 59 -6.49 -28.60 -7.20
C ILE A 59 -7.96 -28.24 -7.41
N LYS A 60 -8.30 -26.97 -7.19
CA LYS A 60 -9.63 -26.47 -7.50
C LYS A 60 -9.76 -26.46 -9.02
N PRO A 61 -10.65 -27.27 -9.61
CA PRO A 61 -10.82 -27.26 -11.05
C PRO A 61 -11.24 -25.85 -11.48
N LEU A 62 -10.81 -25.46 -12.68
CA LEU A 62 -11.27 -24.21 -13.26
C LEU A 62 -12.80 -24.23 -13.33
N PRO A 63 -13.47 -23.08 -13.13
CA PRO A 63 -14.88 -22.95 -13.42
C PRO A 63 -15.13 -23.42 -14.86
N LYS A 64 -16.24 -24.13 -15.06
CA LYS A 64 -16.65 -24.59 -16.40
C LYS A 64 -16.64 -23.38 -17.36
N PRO A 65 -16.07 -23.50 -18.58
CA PRO A 65 -16.11 -22.46 -19.61
C PRO A 65 -17.53 -22.21 -20.17
N ILE A 66 -18.45 -21.79 -19.31
CA ILE A 66 -19.81 -21.39 -19.66
C ILE A 66 -19.81 -19.86 -19.69
N ASP A 67 -20.36 -19.25 -20.73
CA ASP A 67 -20.56 -17.80 -20.80
C ASP A 67 -21.96 -17.44 -20.28
N PRO A 68 -22.13 -17.10 -19.00
CA PRO A 68 -23.42 -16.68 -18.48
C PRO A 68 -23.80 -15.30 -19.03
N GLY A 69 -25.10 -15.07 -19.22
CA GLY A 69 -25.61 -13.76 -19.63
C GLY A 69 -25.05 -12.60 -18.80
N ARG A 70 -24.49 -11.58 -19.48
CA ARG A 70 -23.80 -10.46 -18.83
C ARG A 70 -24.73 -9.58 -18.01
N LYS A 71 -24.45 -9.45 -16.71
CA LYS A 71 -25.15 -8.50 -15.83
C LYS A 71 -24.80 -7.06 -16.19
N LYS A 72 -25.78 -6.30 -16.70
CA LYS A 72 -25.62 -4.86 -17.01
C LYS A 72 -25.80 -4.04 -15.73
N ARG A 73 -24.76 -3.29 -15.33
CA ARG A 73 -24.78 -2.38 -14.17
C ARG A 73 -24.28 -1.00 -14.57
N GLY A 74 -25.01 0.04 -14.15
CA GLY A 74 -24.81 1.43 -14.59
C GLY A 74 -24.48 2.46 -13.49
N GLY A 75 -24.31 2.06 -12.23
CA GLY A 75 -24.08 3.00 -11.12
C GLY A 75 -22.68 3.66 -11.11
N LYS A 76 -22.53 4.80 -10.41
CA LYS A 76 -21.30 5.62 -10.34
C LYS A 76 -20.04 4.80 -9.98
N ARG A 77 -20.10 3.96 -8.94
CA ARG A 77 -18.98 3.09 -8.53
C ARG A 77 -18.61 2.07 -9.62
N VAL A 78 -19.61 1.52 -10.30
CA VAL A 78 -19.40 0.55 -11.38
C VAL A 78 -18.82 1.21 -12.61
N ARG A 79 -19.29 2.42 -12.99
CA ARG A 79 -18.69 3.22 -14.07
C ARG A 79 -17.21 3.51 -13.77
N LYS A 80 -16.90 4.00 -12.57
CA LYS A 80 -15.51 4.22 -12.12
C LYS A 80 -14.65 2.94 -12.12
N MET A 81 -15.23 1.79 -11.82
CA MET A 81 -14.51 0.50 -11.94
C MET A 81 -14.27 0.11 -13.39
N LYS A 82 -15.29 0.19 -14.24
CA LYS A 82 -15.18 -0.12 -15.68
C LYS A 82 -14.18 0.80 -16.37
N GLU A 83 -14.22 2.08 -16.05
CA GLU A 83 -13.29 3.09 -16.55
C GLU A 83 -11.82 2.82 -16.19
N ARG A 84 -11.54 2.14 -15.07
CA ARG A 84 -10.16 1.77 -14.69
C ARG A 84 -9.59 0.65 -15.58
N TYR A 85 -10.45 -0.22 -16.09
CA TYR A 85 -10.04 -1.34 -16.96
C TYR A 85 -10.28 -1.06 -18.44
N ALA A 86 -11.06 -0.02 -18.75
CA ALA A 86 -11.32 0.40 -20.11
C ALA A 86 -10.08 1.00 -20.76
N ILE A 87 -9.95 0.75 -22.06
CA ILE A 87 -8.95 1.41 -22.90
C ILE A 87 -9.24 2.92 -22.87
N THR A 88 -8.20 3.72 -22.57
CA THR A 88 -8.31 5.18 -22.55
C THR A 88 -8.54 5.76 -23.93
N GLU A 89 -9.11 6.96 -24.00
CA GLU A 89 -9.28 7.66 -25.29
C GLU A 89 -7.94 7.88 -25.99
N PHE A 90 -6.88 8.22 -25.24
CA PHE A 90 -5.52 8.29 -25.77
C PHE A 90 -5.12 6.99 -26.47
N ARG A 91 -5.30 5.83 -25.82
CA ARG A 91 -4.94 4.53 -26.41
C ARG A 91 -5.87 4.13 -27.57
N LYS A 92 -7.13 4.57 -27.59
CA LYS A 92 -8.01 4.41 -28.75
C LYS A 92 -7.51 5.20 -29.96
N HIS A 93 -7.00 6.42 -29.76
CA HIS A 93 -6.38 7.20 -30.84
C HIS A 93 -5.04 6.61 -31.30
N ALA A 94 -4.25 6.05 -30.39
CA ALA A 94 -3.03 5.31 -30.75
C ALA A 94 -3.37 4.11 -31.64
N ASN A 95 -4.44 3.38 -31.31
CA ASN A 95 -4.87 2.19 -32.05
C ASN A 95 -5.64 2.52 -33.35
N ARG A 96 -5.86 3.80 -33.68
CA ARG A 96 -6.44 4.20 -34.97
C ARG A 96 -5.30 4.37 -35.96
N MET A 97 -5.43 3.70 -37.09
CA MET A 97 -4.49 3.74 -38.19
C MET A 97 -5.19 4.42 -39.37
N ASN A 98 -4.50 5.34 -40.04
CA ASN A 98 -4.99 5.92 -41.28
C ASN A 98 -4.49 5.06 -42.44
N PHE A 99 -5.41 4.64 -43.30
CA PHE A 99 -5.05 3.89 -44.50
C PHE A 99 -4.25 4.77 -45.46
N ALA A 100 -3.20 4.21 -46.05
CA ALA A 100 -2.30 4.85 -47.01
C ALA A 100 -1.48 6.07 -46.50
N ASP A 101 -1.53 6.39 -45.20
CA ASP A 101 -0.69 7.43 -44.59
C ASP A 101 0.53 6.80 -43.90
N ILE A 102 1.74 7.26 -44.22
CA ILE A 102 2.97 6.85 -43.52
C ILE A 102 2.86 7.21 -42.03
N GLU A 103 3.30 6.31 -41.16
CA GLU A 103 3.23 6.50 -39.72
C GLU A 103 4.41 7.32 -39.19
N SER A 104 4.13 8.21 -38.25
CA SER A 104 5.17 8.92 -37.52
C SER A 104 5.62 8.06 -36.35
N ASP A 105 6.53 7.14 -36.62
CA ASP A 105 7.16 6.33 -35.59
C ASP A 105 8.23 7.14 -34.86
N ALA A 106 8.23 7.02 -33.52
CA ALA A 106 9.26 7.64 -32.70
C ALA A 106 10.61 6.90 -32.81
N TYR A 107 10.58 5.63 -33.20
CA TYR A 107 11.75 4.77 -33.38
C TYR A 107 11.40 3.75 -34.48
N GLN A 108 11.89 3.99 -35.69
CA GLN A 108 11.31 3.48 -36.93
C GLN A 108 11.61 2.00 -37.24
N GLU A 109 12.37 1.25 -36.43
CA GLU A 109 12.73 -0.13 -36.82
C GLU A 109 12.69 -1.21 -35.72
N ASP A 110 12.79 -0.92 -34.42
CA ASP A 110 13.11 -2.00 -33.45
C ASP A 110 11.97 -2.36 -32.46
N LEU A 111 11.00 -1.47 -32.22
CA LEU A 111 10.05 -1.66 -31.11
C LEU A 111 8.59 -1.95 -31.49
N GLY A 112 8.23 -1.95 -32.78
CA GLY A 112 6.83 -2.11 -33.21
C GLY A 112 5.88 -1.08 -32.58
N TYR A 113 6.41 0.08 -32.18
CA TYR A 113 5.67 1.11 -31.47
C TYR A 113 5.17 2.17 -32.44
N SER A 114 3.87 2.08 -32.78
CA SER A 114 3.19 3.11 -33.57
C SER A 114 2.39 4.07 -32.69
N ARG A 115 2.43 5.35 -33.05
CA ARG A 115 1.58 6.41 -32.46
C ARG A 115 0.23 6.52 -33.17
N GLY A 116 0.00 5.79 -34.26
CA GLY A 116 -1.22 5.82 -35.06
C GLY A 116 -1.62 7.25 -35.43
N THR A 117 -2.84 7.65 -35.10
CA THR A 117 -3.33 9.02 -35.35
C THR A 117 -2.83 10.07 -34.35
N ILE A 118 -2.11 9.71 -33.30
CA ILE A 118 -1.64 10.65 -32.26
C ILE A 118 -0.50 11.50 -32.82
N GLY A 119 -0.72 12.81 -32.90
CA GLY A 119 0.27 13.77 -33.37
C GLY A 119 0.27 13.99 -34.88
N LYS A 120 -0.55 13.25 -35.65
CA LYS A 120 -0.75 13.46 -37.09
C LYS A 120 -1.72 14.60 -37.44
N ALA A 121 -2.42 15.17 -36.46
CA ALA A 121 -3.25 16.34 -36.68
C ALA A 121 -2.37 17.57 -36.89
N GLY A 122 -2.52 18.26 -38.03
CA GLY A 122 -1.72 19.43 -38.42
C GLY A 122 -1.57 20.47 -37.29
N THR A 123 -0.47 21.21 -37.36
CA THR A 123 -0.06 22.24 -36.39
C THR A 123 -1.21 23.22 -36.13
N GLY A 124 -1.90 23.09 -34.99
CA GLY A 124 -3.00 24.00 -34.62
C GLY A 124 -4.22 23.36 -33.96
N ARG A 125 -4.40 22.03 -34.01
CA ARG A 125 -5.46 21.37 -33.22
C ARG A 125 -5.01 21.16 -31.78
N ILE A 126 -5.37 22.12 -30.91
CA ILE A 126 -5.05 22.17 -29.47
C ILE A 126 -5.71 21.02 -28.66
N ARG A 127 -6.73 20.35 -29.20
CA ARG A 127 -7.47 19.30 -28.49
C ARG A 127 -6.90 17.90 -28.74
N LEU A 128 -5.71 17.64 -28.23
CA LEU A 128 -5.22 16.26 -28.08
C LEU A 128 -6.07 15.53 -27.01
N PRO A 129 -6.26 14.20 -27.13
CA PRO A 129 -6.90 13.42 -26.07
C PRO A 129 -6.08 13.57 -24.79
N GLN A 130 -6.69 14.11 -23.73
CA GLN A 130 -6.01 14.32 -22.45
C GLN A 130 -5.56 13.00 -21.84
N ILE A 131 -4.36 13.00 -21.27
CA ILE A 131 -3.83 11.86 -20.52
C ILE A 131 -4.68 11.71 -19.26
N ASP A 132 -5.32 10.55 -19.14
CA ASP A 132 -6.28 10.31 -18.08
C ASP A 132 -5.58 10.01 -16.75
N GLU A 133 -5.87 10.76 -15.67
CA GLU A 133 -5.21 10.60 -14.37
C GLU A 133 -5.36 9.20 -13.77
N LYS A 134 -6.41 8.46 -14.15
CA LYS A 134 -6.60 7.06 -13.72
C LYS A 134 -5.59 6.08 -14.30
N THR A 135 -4.81 6.45 -15.32
CA THR A 135 -3.69 5.65 -15.83
C THR A 135 -2.46 5.68 -14.93
N LYS A 136 -2.36 6.66 -14.02
CA LYS A 136 -1.28 6.73 -13.05
C LYS A 136 -1.31 5.49 -12.16
N VAL A 137 -0.18 4.81 -12.03
CA VAL A 137 -0.04 3.60 -11.19
C VAL A 137 -0.38 3.97 -9.76
N ARG A 138 -1.38 3.29 -9.17
CA ARG A 138 -1.78 3.49 -7.78
C ARG A 138 -1.20 2.40 -6.90
N ILE A 139 -0.64 2.81 -5.77
CA ILE A 139 -0.09 1.90 -4.76
C ILE A 139 -1.23 1.08 -4.14
N SER A 140 -1.00 -0.22 -3.90
CA SER A 140 -1.96 -1.09 -3.21
C SER A 140 -2.17 -0.63 -1.76
N LYS A 141 -3.32 -0.94 -1.17
CA LYS A 141 -3.60 -0.54 0.23
C LYS A 141 -2.59 -1.12 1.23
N THR A 142 -2.07 -2.32 0.95
CA THR A 142 -1.05 -2.96 1.79
C THR A 142 0.28 -2.23 1.69
N LEU A 143 0.71 -1.89 0.47
CA LEU A 143 1.94 -1.14 0.26
C LEU A 143 1.85 0.29 0.80
N GLN A 144 0.69 0.96 0.68
CA GLN A 144 0.44 2.27 1.32
C GLN A 144 0.62 2.19 2.84
N LYS A 145 0.04 1.17 3.49
CA LYS A 145 0.19 0.98 4.95
C LYS A 145 1.62 0.69 5.36
N ASN A 146 2.33 -0.14 4.60
CA ASN A 146 3.73 -0.45 4.89
C ASN A 146 4.63 0.78 4.71
N LEU A 147 4.41 1.55 3.64
CA LEU A 147 5.13 2.79 3.38
C LEU A 147 4.87 3.83 4.49
N GLN A 148 3.63 3.98 4.94
CA GLN A 148 3.28 4.88 6.04
C GLN A 148 3.94 4.47 7.37
N LYS A 149 3.99 3.16 7.67
CA LYS A 149 4.69 2.64 8.86
C LYS A 149 6.19 2.92 8.81
N GLN A 150 6.80 2.82 7.63
CA GLN A 150 8.22 3.12 7.43
C GLN A 150 8.51 4.62 7.56
N GLN A 151 7.62 5.47 7.05
CA GLN A 151 7.72 6.93 7.20
C GLN A 151 7.59 7.38 8.65
N GLN A 152 6.79 6.72 9.48
CA GLN A 152 6.69 7.02 10.91
C GLN A 152 7.98 6.67 11.68
N TRP A 153 8.81 5.76 11.17
CA TRP A 153 10.12 5.43 11.72
C TRP A 153 11.28 6.20 11.06
N GLY A 154 10.97 7.00 10.03
CA GLY A 154 11.91 7.68 9.14
C GLY A 154 12.36 9.04 9.67
N GLY A 155 13.43 9.02 10.46
CA GLY A 155 14.15 10.21 10.91
C GLY A 155 15.24 9.77 11.87
N SER A 156 16.49 9.80 11.41
CA SER A 156 17.65 9.69 12.30
C SER A 156 17.85 11.05 12.95
N THR A 157 17.20 11.29 14.08
CA THR A 157 17.65 12.37 14.97
C THR A 157 18.94 11.92 15.64
N THR A 158 19.83 12.87 15.94
CA THR A 158 21.13 12.70 16.62
C THR A 158 21.05 11.98 17.97
N VAL A 159 19.84 11.77 18.49
CA VAL A 159 19.53 11.06 19.74
C VAL A 159 19.55 9.52 19.60
N LYS A 160 19.51 8.97 18.37
CA LYS A 160 19.43 7.50 18.17
C LYS A 160 20.74 6.72 18.36
N LYS A 161 21.87 7.36 18.67
CA LYS A 161 23.15 6.63 18.89
C LYS A 161 23.26 5.98 20.28
N GLN A 162 22.37 6.32 21.21
CA GLN A 162 22.35 5.83 22.59
C GLN A 162 20.91 5.54 23.01
N VAL A 163 20.33 4.40 22.59
CA VAL A 163 18.96 4.01 22.97
C VAL A 163 19.01 2.73 23.81
N SER A 164 19.44 2.87 25.06
CA SER A 164 19.03 1.94 26.12
C SER A 164 17.57 2.22 26.46
N GLY A 165 16.72 1.20 26.44
CA GLY A 165 15.25 1.28 26.57
C GLY A 165 14.70 1.80 27.91
N THR A 166 15.51 2.46 28.72
CA THR A 166 15.13 3.18 29.95
C THR A 166 15.03 4.70 29.74
N ALA A 167 15.47 5.22 28.59
CA ALA A 167 15.35 6.65 28.27
C ALA A 167 13.96 6.96 27.70
N SER A 168 13.17 7.74 28.45
CA SER A 168 11.88 8.27 28.03
C SER A 168 12.02 9.26 26.86
N SER A 169 11.21 9.10 25.81
CA SER A 169 11.17 10.02 24.68
C SER A 169 10.46 11.33 25.07
N VAL A 170 11.23 12.37 25.42
CA VAL A 170 10.69 13.72 25.64
C VAL A 170 10.55 14.42 24.29
N ALA A 171 9.33 14.85 23.95
CA ALA A 171 9.05 15.64 22.75
C ALA A 171 8.67 17.07 23.15
N PHE A 172 9.56 18.03 22.84
CA PHE A 172 9.38 19.46 23.06
C PHE A 172 8.38 20.06 22.05
N THR A 173 7.42 20.85 22.52
CA THR A 173 6.51 21.67 21.70
C THR A 173 6.86 23.16 21.84
N PRO A 174 6.63 24.00 20.82
CA PRO A 174 7.28 25.31 20.74
C PRO A 174 6.40 26.42 21.33
N LEU A 175 6.71 26.84 22.55
CA LEU A 175 6.94 28.27 22.75
C LEU A 175 8.46 28.40 22.85
N GLN A 176 9.07 28.63 21.67
CA GLN A 176 10.49 28.91 21.46
C GLN A 176 11.42 27.68 21.27
N GLY A 177 11.50 27.21 20.02
CA GLY A 177 12.75 26.69 19.44
C GLY A 177 13.01 25.18 19.51
N LEU A 178 12.58 24.44 18.47
CA LEU A 178 13.29 23.36 17.76
C LEU A 178 12.36 22.80 16.66
N GLU A 179 12.60 23.21 15.42
CA GLU A 179 11.82 22.76 14.25
C GLU A 179 12.43 21.47 13.68
N ILE A 180 11.74 20.34 13.86
CA ILE A 180 12.05 19.12 13.11
C ILE A 180 11.50 19.33 11.70
N VAL A 181 12.38 19.67 10.77
CA VAL A 181 12.05 19.68 9.34
C VAL A 181 11.72 18.24 8.95
N ASN A 182 10.42 17.95 8.87
CA ASN A 182 9.95 16.80 8.12
C ASN A 182 10.08 17.17 6.63
N PRO A 183 11.02 16.59 5.87
CA PRO A 183 11.22 16.94 4.46
C PRO A 183 9.96 16.71 3.60
N GLN A 184 9.04 15.84 4.05
CA GLN A 184 7.75 15.60 3.40
C GLN A 184 6.61 16.51 3.90
N ALA A 185 6.78 17.21 5.03
CA ALA A 185 5.81 18.23 5.44
C ALA A 185 5.88 19.47 4.55
N ALA A 186 7.08 19.78 4.02
CA ALA A 186 7.24 20.78 2.96
C ALA A 186 6.44 20.38 1.70
N GLU A 187 6.53 19.12 1.26
CA GLU A 187 5.74 18.62 0.11
C GLU A 187 4.23 18.69 0.33
N LYS A 188 3.75 18.45 1.57
CA LYS A 188 2.33 18.63 1.91
C LYS A 188 1.90 20.09 1.83
N LYS A 189 2.67 21.02 2.40
CA LYS A 189 2.40 22.46 2.29
C LYS A 189 2.42 22.94 0.83
N VAL A 190 3.37 22.46 0.02
CA VAL A 190 3.43 22.78 -1.41
C VAL A 190 2.23 22.19 -2.16
N ASN A 191 1.84 20.94 -1.88
CA ASN A 191 0.66 20.33 -2.49
C ASN A 191 -0.64 21.02 -2.07
N GLU A 192 -0.78 21.45 -0.81
CA GLU A 192 -1.93 22.22 -0.32
C GLU A 192 -1.99 23.63 -0.95
N ALA A 193 -0.84 24.30 -1.08
CA ALA A 193 -0.74 25.59 -1.78
C ALA A 193 -1.10 25.45 -3.27
N ASN A 194 -0.57 24.42 -3.94
CA ASN A 194 -0.89 24.11 -5.34
C ASN A 194 -2.37 23.72 -5.51
N ALA A 195 -2.97 23.01 -4.55
CA ALA A 195 -4.40 22.72 -4.58
C ALA A 195 -5.26 23.99 -4.47
N LYS A 196 -4.81 25.00 -3.70
CA LYS A 196 -5.55 26.27 -3.58
C LYS A 196 -5.57 27.08 -4.88
N TYR A 197 -4.51 26.98 -5.68
CA TYR A 197 -4.34 27.78 -6.91
C TYR A 197 -4.71 27.03 -8.21
N PHE A 198 -4.50 25.72 -8.25
CA PHE A 198 -4.66 24.90 -9.46
C PHE A 198 -5.69 23.77 -9.31
N SER A 199 -6.57 23.77 -8.29
CA SER A 199 -7.61 22.74 -8.23
C SER A 199 -8.70 22.95 -9.28
N ASN A 200 -9.08 21.86 -9.95
CA ASN A 200 -10.23 21.80 -10.87
C ASN A 200 -11.59 22.06 -10.18
N THR A 201 -11.60 22.28 -8.86
CA THR A 201 -12.79 22.53 -8.03
C THR A 201 -12.89 23.95 -7.47
N SER A 202 -11.81 24.72 -7.50
CA SER A 202 -11.79 26.10 -7.00
C SER A 202 -12.04 27.09 -8.15
N GLY A 203 -13.24 27.67 -8.21
CA GLY A 203 -13.57 28.74 -9.15
C GLY A 203 -13.01 30.10 -8.73
N PHE A 204 -12.78 31.00 -9.70
CA PHE A 204 -12.33 32.37 -9.45
C PHE A 204 -13.45 33.20 -8.81
N LEU A 205 -13.15 33.87 -7.69
CA LEU A 205 -14.04 34.84 -7.07
C LEU A 205 -13.87 36.20 -7.73
N LYS A 206 -14.93 36.72 -8.35
CA LYS A 206 -14.99 38.10 -8.83
C LYS A 206 -15.16 39.03 -7.63
N VAL A 207 -14.10 39.73 -7.24
CA VAL A 207 -14.17 40.80 -6.24
C VAL A 207 -14.74 42.03 -6.92
N ASN A 208 -15.97 42.42 -6.56
CA ASN A 208 -16.52 43.71 -6.97
C ASN A 208 -15.79 44.80 -6.18
N LYS A 209 -15.14 45.73 -6.87
CA LYS A 209 -14.67 46.97 -6.26
C LYS A 209 -15.90 47.84 -6.01
N ASN A 210 -16.25 48.06 -4.76
CA ASN A 210 -17.13 49.15 -4.40
C ASN A 210 -16.33 50.44 -4.55
N SER A 211 -16.65 51.19 -5.61
CA SER A 211 -16.37 52.61 -5.73
C SER A 211 -17.34 53.40 -4.87
#